data_AF-A0A2I0PEC5-F1
#
_entry.id   AF-A0A2I0PEC5-F1
#
_cell.length_a   1.000
_cell.length_b   1.000
_cell.length_c   1.000
_cell.angle_alpha   90.00
_cell.angle_beta   90.00
_cell.angle_gamma   90.00
#
_symmetry.space_group_name_H-M   'P 1'
#
loop_
_entity.id
_entity.type
_entity.pdbx_description
1 polymer ?
#
loop_
_entity_poly.entity_id
_entity_poly.type
_entity_poly.pdbx_seq_one_letter_code
_entity_poly.pdbx_strand_id
1 'polypeptide(L)'
;MAPKNPFRTTLIAPCGMNCAICSAFLREKNRCGGCYAPDRLCSINCTISACEKIQGRHHHTCDDFPCKRLKQLDTRYRTKYGMSMLGNLEAIKNEGIRAFVKRERERWTCTSCGGTIDVHHKKCADCGKDRES
;
A
#
# COMPACT_ATOMS: atom_id res chain seq x y z
N MET A 1 13.52 1.66 14.12
CA MET A 1 12.66 0.43 14.17
C MET A 1 11.28 0.66 13.54
N ALA A 2 10.80 -0.28 12.71
CA ALA A 2 9.44 -0.22 12.14
C ALA A 2 8.36 -0.34 13.24
N PRO A 3 7.13 0.18 13.05
CA PRO A 3 6.09 0.10 14.06
C PRO A 3 5.69 -1.36 14.27
N LYS A 4 5.57 -1.77 15.54
CA LYS A 4 4.89 -3.02 15.87
C LYS A 4 3.47 -2.94 15.33
N ASN A 5 3.15 -3.86 14.41
CA ASN A 5 1.85 -3.98 13.78
C ASN A 5 1.41 -2.73 12.94
N PRO A 6 1.97 -2.54 11.73
CA PRO A 6 1.64 -1.39 10.89
C PRO A 6 0.33 -1.57 10.11
N PHE A 7 -0.24 -2.77 10.03
CA PHE A 7 -1.40 -3.06 9.18
C PHE A 7 -2.70 -2.48 9.77
N ARG A 8 -3.10 -1.31 9.26
CA ARG A 8 -4.30 -0.57 9.67
C ARG A 8 -5.06 -0.10 8.43
N THR A 9 -6.38 -0.05 8.53
CA THR A 9 -7.25 0.49 7.45
C THR A 9 -6.90 1.93 7.11
N THR A 10 -6.35 2.67 8.07
CA THR A 10 -5.89 4.05 7.89
C THR A 10 -4.58 4.20 7.11
N LEU A 11 -3.95 3.11 6.68
CA LEU A 11 -2.79 3.15 5.78
C LEU A 11 -3.11 2.72 4.35
N ILE A 12 -4.37 2.45 4.04
CA ILE A 12 -4.80 2.19 2.67
C ILE A 12 -4.91 3.51 1.93
N ALA A 13 -4.10 3.64 0.88
CA ALA A 13 -4.04 4.77 -0.02
C ALA A 13 -5.19 4.73 -1.04
N PRO A 14 -5.54 5.88 -1.64
CA PRO A 14 -6.64 5.93 -2.62
C PRO A 14 -6.37 5.13 -3.89
N CYS A 15 -5.10 4.88 -4.21
CA CYS A 15 -4.71 4.04 -5.33
C CYS A 15 -4.80 2.53 -5.02
N GLY A 16 -5.16 2.11 -3.82
CA GLY A 16 -5.14 0.69 -3.40
C GLY A 16 -3.82 0.22 -2.77
N MET A 17 -2.82 1.10 -2.66
CA MET A 17 -1.57 0.76 -1.97
C MET A 17 -1.81 0.65 -0.47
N ASN A 18 -1.40 -0.47 0.13
CA ASN A 18 -1.23 -0.55 1.57
C ASN A 18 0.10 0.12 1.94
N CYS A 19 0.09 1.33 2.49
CA CYS A 19 1.33 2.03 2.83
C CYS A 19 2.18 1.27 3.86
N ALA A 20 1.61 0.35 4.65
CA ALA A 20 2.35 -0.43 5.64
C ALA A 20 3.52 -1.24 5.05
N ILE A 21 3.44 -1.63 3.78
CA ILE A 21 4.46 -2.44 3.08
C ILE A 21 5.37 -1.60 2.18
N CYS A 22 5.19 -0.28 2.16
CA CYS A 22 5.96 0.63 1.33
C CYS A 22 7.35 0.88 1.91
N SER A 23 8.40 0.90 1.08
CA SER A 23 9.76 1.20 1.49
C SER A 23 9.89 2.57 2.17
N ALA A 24 9.20 3.58 1.65
CA ALA A 24 9.17 4.92 2.24
C ALA A 24 8.48 4.96 3.61
N PHE A 25 7.54 4.05 3.88
CA PHE A 25 6.90 3.92 5.19
C PHE A 25 7.72 3.08 6.16
N LEU A 26 8.45 2.08 5.67
CA LEU A 26 9.22 1.14 6.47
C LEU A 26 10.62 1.65 6.84
N ARG A 27 11.18 2.59 6.09
CA ARG A 27 12.50 3.17 6.37
C ARG A 27 12.54 3.93 7.70
N GLU A 28 13.72 3.93 8.31
CA GLU A 28 13.97 4.63 9.58
C GLU A 28 14.13 6.15 9.40
N LYS A 29 14.97 6.57 8.45
CA LYS A 29 15.24 7.99 8.19
C LYS A 29 14.26 8.56 7.18
N ASN A 30 13.84 9.82 7.39
CA ASN A 30 12.89 10.53 6.53
C ASN A 30 11.63 9.70 6.27
N ARG A 31 11.10 9.09 7.33
CA ARG A 31 9.98 8.17 7.22
C ARG A 31 8.74 8.88 6.67
N CYS A 32 7.99 8.19 5.80
CA CYS A 32 6.68 8.64 5.33
C CYS A 32 5.59 8.06 6.24
N GLY A 33 4.69 8.89 6.79
CA GLY A 33 3.57 8.42 7.62
C GLY A 33 2.44 7.73 6.85
N GLY A 34 2.50 7.71 5.51
CA GLY A 34 1.48 7.15 4.63
C GLY A 34 0.70 8.24 3.87
N CYS A 35 -0.11 7.82 2.89
CA CYS A 35 -0.67 8.75 1.90
C CYS A 35 -1.54 9.88 2.49
N TYR A 36 -2.17 9.61 3.63
CA TYR A 36 -3.07 10.54 4.33
C TYR A 36 -2.43 11.22 5.55
N ALA A 37 -1.16 10.94 5.83
CA ALA A 37 -0.49 11.52 6.98
C ALA A 37 0.00 12.96 6.70
N PRO A 38 0.17 13.80 7.73
CA PRO A 38 0.77 15.13 7.58
C PRO A 38 2.21 15.07 7.08
N ASP A 39 2.98 14.08 7.55
CA ASP A 39 4.37 13.78 7.18
C ASP A 39 4.47 12.87 5.94
N ARG A 40 3.47 12.91 5.04
CA ARG A 40 3.51 12.16 3.78
C ARG A 40 4.62 12.71 2.89
N LEU A 41 5.44 11.81 2.36
CA LEU A 41 6.52 12.16 1.42
C LEU A 41 6.25 11.62 0.02
N CYS A 42 5.64 10.44 -0.10
CA CYS A 42 5.44 9.77 -1.38
C CYS A 42 4.26 10.32 -2.20
N SER A 43 3.33 11.05 -1.57
CA SER A 43 2.10 11.53 -2.20
C SER A 43 1.93 13.04 -2.22
N ILE A 44 2.98 13.81 -1.88
CA ILE A 44 2.93 15.29 -1.90
C ILE A 44 2.46 15.81 -3.27
N ASN A 45 3.01 15.28 -4.36
CA ASN A 45 2.68 15.66 -5.74
C ASN A 45 1.85 14.59 -6.47
N CYS A 46 1.14 13.73 -5.74
CA CYS A 46 0.38 12.64 -6.34
C CYS A 46 -1.01 13.12 -6.75
N THR A 47 -1.27 13.16 -8.05
CA THR A 47 -2.59 13.56 -8.56
C THR A 47 -3.71 12.54 -8.27
N ILE A 48 -3.38 11.27 -8.00
CA ILE A 48 -4.40 10.29 -7.57
C ILE A 48 -4.87 10.64 -6.16
N SER A 49 -3.96 10.98 -5.24
CA SER A 49 -4.36 11.37 -3.88
C SER A 49 -5.04 12.73 -3.80
N ALA A 50 -4.80 13.60 -4.78
CA ALA A 50 -5.46 14.90 -4.90
C ALA A 50 -6.76 14.84 -5.72
N CYS A 51 -7.21 13.65 -6.16
CA CYS A 51 -8.38 13.55 -7.01
C CYS A 51 -9.67 13.71 -6.18
N GLU A 52 -10.44 14.75 -6.48
CA GLU A 52 -11.70 15.09 -5.81
C GLU A 52 -12.83 14.07 -6.07
N LYS A 53 -12.70 13.25 -7.12
CA LYS A 53 -13.65 12.18 -7.47
C LYS A 53 -13.53 10.95 -6.54
N ILE A 54 -12.59 10.96 -5.59
CA ILE A 54 -12.45 9.92 -4.59
C ILE A 54 -13.27 10.28 -3.36
N GLN A 55 -14.26 9.45 -3.05
CA GLN A 55 -15.03 9.57 -1.83
C GLN A 55 -14.37 8.78 -0.69
N GLY A 56 -14.36 9.38 0.50
CA GLY A 56 -13.68 8.81 1.66
C GLY A 56 -12.19 8.64 1.41
N ARG A 57 -11.71 7.39 1.35
CA ARG A 57 -10.27 7.07 1.30
C ARG A 57 -9.80 6.27 0.08
N HIS A 58 -10.71 5.64 -0.63
CA HIS A 58 -10.37 4.71 -1.72
C HIS A 58 -11.60 4.34 -2.55
N HIS A 59 -12.72 5.02 -2.36
CA HIS A 59 -13.93 4.75 -3.12
C HIS A 59 -13.97 5.68 -4.33
N HIS A 60 -13.90 5.11 -5.53
CA HIS A 60 -13.90 5.84 -6.79
C HIS A 60 -15.31 5.76 -7.37
N THR A 61 -15.98 6.90 -7.53
CA THR A 61 -17.38 6.96 -7.99
C THR A 61 -17.53 7.49 -9.42
N CYS A 62 -16.43 7.78 -10.11
CA CYS A 62 -16.48 8.31 -11.46
C CYS A 62 -16.55 7.21 -12.53
N ASP A 63 -17.24 7.50 -13.63
CA ASP A 63 -17.36 6.62 -14.79
C ASP A 63 -16.01 6.38 -15.48
N ASP A 64 -15.04 7.27 -15.25
CA ASP A 64 -13.66 7.12 -15.74
C ASP A 64 -12.91 5.97 -15.04
N PHE A 65 -13.44 5.38 -13.96
CA PHE A 65 -12.75 4.36 -13.20
C PHE A 65 -12.79 2.98 -13.89
N PRO A 66 -11.66 2.26 -14.00
CA PRO A 66 -10.32 2.66 -13.61
C PRO A 66 -9.68 3.60 -14.63
N CYS A 67 -9.23 4.77 -14.17
CA CYS A 67 -8.72 5.82 -15.05
C CYS A 67 -7.34 5.48 -15.61
N LYS A 68 -6.94 6.14 -16.71
CA LYS A 68 -5.65 5.92 -17.39
C LYS A 68 -4.46 5.94 -16.41
N ARG A 69 -4.45 6.89 -15.47
CA ARG A 69 -3.35 7.04 -14.51
C ARG A 69 -3.28 5.89 -13.52
N LEU A 70 -4.43 5.41 -13.03
CA LEU A 70 -4.49 4.28 -12.12
C LEU A 70 -4.11 2.97 -12.83
N LYS A 71 -4.55 2.78 -14.08
CA LYS A 71 -4.11 1.66 -14.95
C LYS A 71 -2.59 1.67 -15.15
N GLN A 72 -2.00 2.81 -15.43
CA GLN A 72 -0.53 2.94 -15.59
C GLN A 72 0.22 2.61 -14.29
N LEU A 73 -0.28 3.11 -13.14
CA LEU A 73 0.28 2.80 -11.83
C LEU A 73 0.22 1.29 -11.55
N ASP A 74 -0.94 0.68 -11.80
CA ASP A 74 -1.16 -0.75 -11.63
C ASP A 74 -0.20 -1.59 -12.49
N THR A 75 -0.09 -1.30 -13.79
CA THR A 75 0.84 -1.99 -14.69
C THR A 75 2.27 -1.92 -14.19
N ARG A 76 2.71 -0.76 -13.68
CA ARG A 76 4.06 -0.64 -13.10
C ARG A 76 4.23 -1.52 -11.86
N TYR A 77 3.24 -1.54 -10.97
CA TYR A 77 3.32 -2.34 -9.74
C TYR A 77 3.24 -3.85 -10.01
N ARG A 78 2.43 -4.27 -10.98
CA ARG A 78 2.36 -5.68 -11.37
C ARG A 78 3.68 -6.15 -11.97
N THR A 79 4.23 -5.37 -12.89
CA THR A 79 5.48 -5.73 -13.59
C THR A 79 6.72 -5.66 -12.71
N LYS A 80 6.83 -4.66 -11.83
CA LYS A 80 8.03 -4.48 -10.99
C LYS A 80 7.95 -5.19 -9.63
N TYR A 81 6.77 -5.27 -9.03
CA TYR A 81 6.63 -5.65 -7.62
C TYR A 81 5.67 -6.82 -7.38
N GLY A 82 5.06 -7.38 -8.44
CA GLY A 82 4.16 -8.54 -8.30
C GLY A 82 2.88 -8.24 -7.49
N MET A 83 2.45 -6.97 -7.45
CA MET A 83 1.23 -6.53 -6.76
C MET A 83 0.35 -5.71 -7.71
N SER A 84 -0.98 -5.84 -7.58
CA SER A 84 -1.94 -5.04 -8.32
C SER A 84 -2.61 -4.00 -7.43
N MET A 85 -2.54 -2.73 -7.85
CA MET A 85 -3.25 -1.63 -7.22
C MET A 85 -4.75 -1.72 -7.45
N LEU A 86 -5.14 -2.06 -8.69
CA LEU A 86 -6.53 -2.25 -9.06
C LEU A 86 -7.11 -3.49 -8.39
N GLY A 87 -6.36 -4.59 -8.35
CA GLY A 87 -6.77 -5.79 -7.62
C GLY A 87 -6.94 -5.55 -6.13
N ASN A 88 -6.12 -4.69 -5.51
CA ASN A 88 -6.33 -4.29 -4.12
C ASN A 88 -7.63 -3.49 -3.94
N LEU A 89 -7.92 -2.53 -4.82
CA LEU A 89 -9.18 -1.76 -4.77
C LEU A 89 -10.40 -2.66 -5.01
N GLU A 90 -10.30 -3.61 -5.94
CA GLU A 90 -11.34 -4.60 -6.22
C GLU A 90 -11.57 -5.52 -5.01
N ALA A 91 -10.50 -6.00 -4.37
CA ALA A 91 -10.61 -6.75 -3.12
C ALA A 91 -11.34 -5.90 -2.08
N ILE A 92 -10.89 -4.67 -1.79
CA ILE A 92 -11.55 -3.81 -0.81
C ILE A 92 -13.04 -3.60 -1.12
N LYS A 93 -13.42 -3.47 -2.39
CA LYS A 93 -14.81 -3.35 -2.82
C LYS A 93 -15.63 -4.62 -2.54
N ASN A 94 -15.09 -5.79 -2.83
CA ASN A 94 -15.84 -7.06 -2.81
C ASN A 94 -16.03 -7.66 -1.41
N GLU A 95 -15.09 -7.42 -0.50
CA GLU A 95 -15.01 -8.10 0.82
C GLU A 95 -14.82 -7.11 1.99
N GLY A 96 -14.60 -5.83 1.69
CA GLY A 96 -14.42 -4.78 2.68
C GLY A 96 -12.99 -4.60 3.17
N ILE A 97 -12.66 -3.37 3.53
CA ILE A 97 -11.30 -2.95 3.90
C ILE A 97 -10.71 -3.71 5.10
N ARG A 98 -11.54 -4.14 6.07
CA ARG A 98 -11.06 -4.87 7.25
C ARG A 98 -10.57 -6.27 6.88
N ALA A 99 -11.31 -6.98 6.02
CA ALA A 99 -10.92 -8.29 5.51
C ALA A 99 -9.64 -8.17 4.67
N PHE A 100 -9.58 -7.17 3.80
CA PHE A 100 -8.39 -6.88 3.00
C PHE A 100 -7.14 -6.65 3.86
N VAL A 101 -7.22 -5.77 4.86
CA VAL A 101 -6.08 -5.49 5.76
C VAL A 101 -5.66 -6.71 6.56
N LYS A 102 -6.61 -7.57 6.97
CA LYS A 102 -6.29 -8.83 7.67
C LYS A 102 -5.49 -9.77 6.75
N ARG A 103 -5.92 -9.97 5.50
CA ARG A 103 -5.17 -10.82 4.56
C ARG A 103 -3.83 -10.21 4.16
N GLU A 104 -3.75 -8.89 3.99
CA GLU A 104 -2.48 -8.23 3.69
C GLU A 104 -1.49 -8.38 4.85
N ARG A 105 -1.94 -8.31 6.10
CA ARG A 105 -1.11 -8.63 7.26
C ARG A 105 -0.52 -10.04 7.13
N GLU A 106 -1.38 -11.04 6.93
CA GLU A 106 -0.94 -12.44 6.80
C GLU A 106 0.06 -12.61 5.64
N ARG A 107 -0.23 -12.00 4.49
CA ARG A 107 0.58 -12.08 3.27
C ARG A 107 1.94 -11.40 3.35
N TRP A 108 2.07 -10.35 4.16
CA TRP A 108 3.26 -9.48 4.20
C TRP A 108 4.00 -9.53 5.55
N THR A 109 3.59 -10.40 6.47
CA THR A 109 4.35 -10.69 7.68
C THR A 109 5.49 -11.67 7.37
N CYS A 110 6.69 -11.33 7.81
CA CYS A 110 7.88 -12.17 7.74
C CYS A 110 7.72 -13.37 8.67
N THR A 111 7.83 -14.59 8.12
CA THR A 111 7.71 -15.85 8.87
C THR A 111 8.87 -16.07 9.84
N SER A 112 10.03 -15.47 9.59
CA SER A 112 11.23 -15.63 10.42
C SER A 112 11.24 -14.79 11.69
N CYS A 113 10.64 -13.59 11.67
CA CYS A 113 10.74 -12.65 12.81
C CYS A 113 9.42 -11.92 13.14
N GLY A 114 8.35 -12.14 12.39
CA GLY A 114 7.08 -11.41 12.54
C GLY A 114 7.09 -9.97 12.02
N GLY A 115 8.22 -9.50 11.46
CA GLY A 115 8.37 -8.17 10.88
C GLY A 115 7.58 -7.97 9.59
N THR A 116 7.66 -6.80 8.97
CA THR A 116 6.96 -6.50 7.71
C THR A 116 7.87 -6.67 6.50
N ILE A 117 7.37 -7.33 5.46
CA ILE A 117 8.05 -7.46 4.17
C ILE A 117 7.82 -6.21 3.34
N ASP A 118 8.89 -5.59 2.86
CA ASP A 118 8.86 -4.44 1.94
C ASP A 118 8.57 -4.92 0.52
N VAL A 119 7.49 -4.41 -0.09
CA VAL A 119 7.08 -4.77 -1.45
C VAL A 119 8.08 -4.34 -2.53
N HIS A 120 8.88 -3.31 -2.29
CA HIS A 120 9.81 -2.77 -3.28
C HIS A 120 11.12 -3.55 -3.33
N HIS A 121 11.56 -4.06 -2.18
CA HIS A 121 12.84 -4.76 -2.04
C HIS A 121 12.69 -6.27 -1.85
N LYS A 122 11.46 -6.76 -1.64
CA LYS A 122 11.13 -8.17 -1.35
C LYS A 122 11.87 -8.73 -0.12
N LYS A 123 12.23 -7.86 0.83
CA LYS A 123 12.96 -8.20 2.06
C LYS A 123 12.17 -7.77 3.30
N CYS A 124 12.36 -8.48 4.40
CA CYS A 124 11.86 -8.05 5.70
C CYS A 124 12.57 -6.75 6.12
N ALA A 125 11.81 -5.72 6.47
CA ALA A 125 12.33 -4.45 6.93
C ALA A 125 13.03 -4.53 8.32
N ASP A 126 12.74 -5.59 9.08
CA ASP A 126 13.28 -5.76 10.44
C ASP A 126 14.50 -6.70 10.47
N CYS A 127 14.46 -7.84 9.77
CA CYS A 127 15.55 -8.82 9.80
C CYS A 127 16.30 -9.00 8.47
N GLY A 128 15.93 -8.26 7.41
CA GLY A 128 16.63 -8.26 6.12
C GLY A 128 16.48 -9.52 5.26
N LYS A 129 15.86 -10.59 5.77
CA LYS A 129 15.64 -11.83 5.00
C LYS A 129 14.74 -11.59 3.79
N ASP A 130 15.07 -12.23 2.68
CA ASP A 130 14.24 -12.24 1.48
C ASP A 130 12.91 -12.97 1.74
N ARG A 131 11.86 -12.54 1.05
CA ARG A 131 10.51 -13.12 1.14
C ARG A 131 10.47 -14.58 0.65
N GLU A 132 11.33 -14.91 -0.31
CA GLU A 132 11.37 -16.20 -1.01
C GLU A 132 12.46 -17.13 -0.46
N SER A 133 13.00 -16.84 0.74
CA SER A 133 14.05 -17.62 1.42
C SER A 133 13.56 -18.35 2.66
#